data_AF-A0A1C6JW39-F1
#
_entry.id   AF-A0A1C6JW39-F1
#
_cell.length_a   1.000
_cell.length_b   1.000
_cell.length_c   1.000
_cell.angle_alpha   90.00
_cell.angle_beta   90.00
_cell.angle_gamma   90.00
#
_symmetry.space_group_name_H-M   'P 1'
#
loop_
_entity.id
_entity.type
_entity.pdbx_description
1 polymer ?
#
loop_
_entity_poly.entity_id
_entity_poly.type
_entity_poly.pdbx_seq_one_letter_code
_entity_poly.pdbx_strand_id
1 'polypeptide(L)'
;MRYIGPFFRMNSLSEKEINGQLFYLSKEAVKTIVLQSKCGLVSKIKKNKSSSSIDITTNSNFSPLLCVYRKSSANFIHSKNSNGFDEDSFKKEINPSTNALMTLCLLELLDYYRSFENIDSSNYALYDLYNSISKDQLEFYSSNLRNGEGVFVDKKNLLENNARNFNLVDKDNKFKFSDQAFMMLAYYMFSIKNPKDDVSESYAEFSLQILNMFYDFKDKLYECSLDEICKVLLSLNILYSYKNDNELKDFIIDLADYAMCKFDEKDYYVDSLDTSALCSLVLTLSYKHTKIISFLEKSTEIINRLYSLYDEDKGSFYKLSSKKEIKYSCFDITFYILAFIIYDDVSTNSSEHRNMISTVYKKFIINSGIISSWPEAPTLDDYERYRGFTLSSKDMVDESYFRMPDIPTPESTGVAPIFNKYVTYNKRKDTFSNTKNTFDSYRNFLNFFLLIHLFKDEYMTELGLIPVEVADNNDIRDDNSTTIEESENSIPKVEADIVTEVPSDELTSNSVDNTFITVDESILTELSDSDKNNNEANPPLSN
;
A
#
# COMPACT_ATOMS: atom_id res chain seq x y z
N MET A 1 -33.39 -28.52 22.76
CA MET A 1 -32.80 -27.24 22.33
C MET A 1 -32.04 -26.63 23.50
N ARG A 2 -30.71 -26.68 23.47
CA ARG A 2 -29.85 -25.99 24.45
C ARG A 2 -28.97 -25.02 23.68
N TYR A 3 -29.21 -23.74 23.96
CA TYR A 3 -28.34 -22.57 23.78
C TYR A 3 -26.99 -22.85 23.09
N ILE A 4 -26.95 -22.62 21.78
CA ILE A 4 -25.72 -22.22 21.09
C ILE A 4 -25.63 -20.71 21.31
N GLY A 5 -24.99 -20.33 22.42
CA GLY A 5 -24.52 -18.97 22.68
C GLY A 5 -23.25 -18.66 21.84
N PRO A 6 -22.73 -17.43 21.93
CA PRO A 6 -22.10 -16.64 20.87
C PRO A 6 -20.65 -17.03 20.51
N PHE A 7 -20.37 -18.32 20.34
CA PHE A 7 -19.06 -18.84 19.88
C PHE A 7 -18.92 -18.91 18.35
N PHE A 8 -19.89 -18.36 17.62
CA PHE A 8 -19.87 -18.20 16.15
C PHE A 8 -19.81 -16.74 15.71
N ARG A 9 -19.36 -15.81 16.55
CA ARG A 9 -18.73 -14.59 16.01
C ARG A 9 -17.36 -15.04 15.48
N MET A 10 -17.34 -15.41 14.20
CA MET A 10 -16.12 -15.65 13.43
C MET A 10 -15.06 -14.62 13.83
N ASN A 11 -13.83 -15.08 14.05
CA ASN A 11 -12.63 -14.25 14.19
C ASN A 11 -12.38 -13.43 12.91
N SER A 12 -13.33 -12.62 12.42
CA SER A 12 -13.20 -11.80 11.22
C SER A 12 -12.24 -10.66 11.52
N LEU A 13 -11.13 -10.60 10.80
CA LEU A 13 -10.26 -9.43 10.84
C LEU A 13 -11.03 -8.26 10.24
N SER A 14 -10.97 -7.13 10.92
CA SER A 14 -11.37 -5.85 10.37
C SER A 14 -10.46 -5.44 9.23
N GLU A 15 -10.96 -4.56 8.37
CA GLU A 15 -10.18 -3.99 7.27
C GLU A 15 -8.96 -3.24 7.78
N LYS A 16 -9.10 -2.47 8.88
CA LYS A 16 -7.99 -1.82 9.57
C LYS A 16 -6.87 -2.79 9.96
N GLU A 17 -7.21 -3.94 10.53
CA GLU A 17 -6.21 -4.97 10.89
C GLU A 17 -5.55 -5.56 9.65
N ILE A 18 -6.29 -5.75 8.56
CA ILE A 18 -5.75 -6.25 7.29
C ILE A 18 -4.77 -5.23 6.70
N ASN A 19 -5.15 -3.96 6.65
CA ASN A 19 -4.33 -2.87 6.15
C ASN A 19 -3.07 -2.71 7.01
N GLY A 20 -3.23 -2.79 8.34
CA GLY A 20 -2.12 -2.77 9.29
C GLY A 20 -1.13 -3.91 9.09
N GLN A 21 -1.62 -5.14 8.96
CA GLN A 21 -0.80 -6.31 8.69
C GLN A 21 -0.05 -6.17 7.35
N LEU A 22 -0.74 -5.76 6.27
CA LEU A 22 -0.14 -5.60 4.95
C LEU A 22 0.90 -4.47 4.89
N PHE A 23 0.65 -3.35 5.57
CA PHE A 23 1.62 -2.26 5.71
C PHE A 23 2.85 -2.74 6.48
N TYR A 24 2.65 -3.36 7.64
CA TYR A 24 3.74 -3.87 8.50
C TYR A 24 4.63 -4.88 7.78
N LEU A 25 4.01 -5.87 7.10
CA LEU A 25 4.70 -6.82 6.23
C LEU A 25 5.58 -6.09 5.21
N SER A 26 5.02 -5.12 4.50
CA SER A 26 5.71 -4.43 3.41
C SER A 26 6.88 -3.59 3.92
N LYS A 27 6.71 -2.89 5.05
CA LYS A 27 7.76 -2.11 5.70
C LYS A 27 8.96 -2.98 6.08
N GLU A 28 8.73 -4.06 6.81
CA GLU A 28 9.81 -4.94 7.28
C GLU A 28 10.40 -5.79 6.14
N ALA A 29 9.62 -6.14 5.12
CA ALA A 29 10.13 -6.80 3.92
C ALA A 29 11.06 -5.90 3.12
N VAL A 30 10.69 -4.64 2.89
CA VAL A 30 11.54 -3.64 2.22
C VAL A 30 12.84 -3.45 2.99
N LYS A 31 12.76 -3.27 4.32
CA LYS A 31 13.94 -3.17 5.20
C LYS A 31 14.87 -4.37 5.05
N THR A 32 14.31 -5.58 5.08
CA THR A 32 15.07 -6.84 4.91
C THR A 32 15.74 -6.91 3.54
N ILE A 33 15.00 -6.64 2.46
CA ILE A 33 15.52 -6.76 1.11
C ILE A 33 16.60 -5.69 0.85
N VAL A 34 16.30 -4.42 1.15
CA VAL A 34 17.18 -3.30 0.83
C VAL A 34 18.43 -3.28 1.70
N LEU A 35 18.34 -3.64 2.98
CA LEU A 35 19.47 -3.52 3.90
C LEU A 35 20.26 -4.82 4.08
N GLN A 36 19.68 -5.99 3.79
CA GLN A 36 20.28 -7.28 4.20
C GLN A 36 20.40 -8.33 3.09
N SER A 37 19.65 -8.21 1.98
CA SER A 37 19.59 -9.30 0.99
C SER A 37 20.86 -9.48 0.17
N LYS A 38 21.64 -8.41 -0.06
CA LYS A 38 22.74 -8.36 -1.05
C LYS A 38 22.31 -8.72 -2.49
N CYS A 39 21.02 -8.79 -2.78
CA CYS A 39 20.47 -9.15 -4.09
C CYS A 39 20.55 -7.99 -5.08
N GLY A 40 21.77 -7.52 -5.37
CA GLY A 40 21.98 -6.33 -6.17
C GLY A 40 23.37 -5.73 -6.07
N LEU A 41 23.50 -4.48 -6.51
CA LEU A 41 24.69 -3.69 -6.27
C LEU A 41 24.55 -3.01 -4.90
N VAL A 42 25.60 -3.04 -4.10
CA VAL A 42 25.60 -2.54 -2.72
C VAL A 42 26.23 -1.15 -2.67
N SER A 43 25.59 -0.21 -1.96
CA SER A 43 26.11 1.14 -1.71
C SER A 43 27.37 1.12 -0.83
N LYS A 44 28.19 2.17 -0.94
CA LYS A 44 29.35 2.38 -0.08
C LYS A 44 28.97 2.95 1.29
N ILE A 45 27.71 3.34 1.50
CA ILE A 45 27.21 3.83 2.79
C ILE A 45 27.56 2.81 3.88
N LYS A 46 28.31 3.28 4.88
CA LYS A 46 28.61 2.52 6.10
C LYS A 46 27.60 2.90 7.17
N LYS A 47 27.22 1.95 8.02
CA LYS A 47 26.41 2.23 9.21
C LYS A 47 27.13 3.30 10.06
N ASN A 48 26.45 4.41 10.36
CA ASN A 48 26.97 5.42 11.26
C ASN A 48 27.15 4.81 12.66
N LYS A 49 28.30 5.08 13.30
CA LYS A 49 28.62 4.56 14.65
C LYS A 49 27.71 5.13 15.76
N SER A 50 26.85 6.10 15.46
CA SER A 50 25.93 6.75 16.41
C SER A 50 24.67 5.95 16.72
N SER A 51 24.33 4.91 15.95
CA SER A 51 23.19 4.03 16.25
C SER A 51 23.63 2.90 17.21
N SER A 52 23.71 3.20 18.51
CA SER A 52 24.27 2.31 19.54
C SER A 52 23.23 1.42 20.23
N SER A 53 22.40 0.70 19.49
CA SER A 53 21.53 -0.34 20.10
C SER A 53 21.05 -1.45 19.16
N ILE A 54 21.35 -1.43 17.86
CA ILE A 54 21.06 -2.60 17.03
C ILE A 54 22.13 -3.65 17.34
N ASP A 55 21.70 -4.75 17.95
CA ASP A 55 22.50 -5.88 18.42
C ASP A 55 23.73 -6.18 17.55
N ILE A 56 24.82 -6.51 18.22
CA ILE A 56 26.17 -6.77 17.67
C ILE A 56 26.15 -7.82 16.54
N THR A 57 25.10 -8.64 16.42
CA THR A 57 24.85 -9.63 15.35
C THR A 57 24.42 -9.02 14.00
N THR A 58 23.92 -7.78 13.97
CA THR A 58 23.47 -7.11 12.71
C THR A 58 24.59 -6.42 11.94
N ASN A 59 25.74 -6.15 12.55
CA ASN A 59 26.83 -5.40 11.90
C ASN A 59 27.49 -6.16 10.73
N SER A 60 27.37 -7.50 10.66
CA SER A 60 27.86 -8.29 9.51
C SER A 60 26.88 -8.38 8.34
N ASN A 61 25.62 -7.97 8.53
CA ASN A 61 24.52 -8.21 7.59
C ASN A 61 24.03 -6.93 6.91
N PHE A 62 24.61 -5.78 7.27
CA PHE A 62 24.23 -4.48 6.70
C PHE A 62 24.91 -4.24 5.35
N SER A 63 24.13 -4.24 4.29
CA SER A 63 24.55 -4.03 2.91
C SER A 63 23.45 -3.33 2.11
N PRO A 64 23.28 -2.01 2.29
CA PRO A 64 22.29 -1.22 1.57
C PRO A 64 22.39 -1.40 0.05
N LEU A 65 21.28 -1.68 -0.61
CA LEU A 65 21.25 -1.80 -2.06
C LEU A 65 21.24 -0.44 -2.74
N LEU A 66 22.16 -0.26 -3.70
CA LEU A 66 22.16 0.82 -4.68
C LEU A 66 21.20 0.50 -5.85
N CYS A 67 21.07 -0.78 -6.19
CA CYS A 67 20.05 -1.28 -7.10
C CYS A 67 19.78 -2.75 -6.81
N VAL A 68 18.60 -3.25 -7.19
CA VAL A 68 18.20 -4.65 -7.02
C VAL A 68 18.24 -5.42 -8.34
N TYR A 69 18.63 -6.70 -8.26
CA TYR A 69 18.58 -7.64 -9.37
C TYR A 69 17.19 -8.27 -9.55
N ARG A 70 16.91 -8.72 -10.77
CA ARG A 70 15.58 -9.20 -11.18
C ARG A 70 15.05 -10.35 -10.33
N LYS A 71 15.87 -11.36 -10.02
CA LYS A 71 15.44 -12.55 -9.28
C LYS A 71 16.54 -13.16 -8.42
N SER A 72 16.13 -13.84 -7.36
CA SER A 72 16.98 -14.71 -6.54
C SER A 72 16.15 -15.75 -5.79
N SER A 73 16.82 -16.69 -5.13
CA SER A 73 16.28 -17.36 -3.96
C SER A 73 16.18 -16.36 -2.81
N ALA A 74 15.14 -16.45 -2.00
CA ALA A 74 14.98 -15.60 -0.80
C ALA A 74 15.46 -16.29 0.48
N ASN A 75 16.12 -17.44 0.34
CA ASN A 75 16.69 -18.16 1.46
C ASN A 75 17.96 -17.43 1.94
N PHE A 76 18.06 -17.23 3.25
CA PHE A 76 19.27 -16.72 3.87
C PHE A 76 20.34 -17.80 3.90
N ILE A 77 21.52 -17.48 3.38
CA ILE A 77 22.73 -18.27 3.58
C ILE A 77 23.55 -17.59 4.66
N HIS A 78 23.70 -18.26 5.79
CA HIS A 78 24.60 -17.84 6.87
C HIS A 78 25.92 -18.58 6.74
N SER A 79 26.96 -17.87 6.32
CA SER A 79 28.32 -18.38 6.25
C SER A 79 29.29 -17.39 6.91
N LYS A 80 30.50 -17.84 7.25
CA LYS A 80 31.53 -16.96 7.84
C LYS A 80 31.85 -15.72 6.97
N ASN A 81 31.58 -15.78 5.66
CA ASN A 81 31.97 -14.77 4.67
C ASN A 81 30.79 -14.11 3.94
N SER A 82 29.58 -14.67 4.00
CA SER A 82 28.38 -14.11 3.38
C SER A 82 27.16 -14.40 4.25
N ASN A 83 26.45 -13.31 4.56
CA ASN A 83 25.14 -13.27 5.20
C ASN A 83 24.23 -12.47 4.27
N GLY A 84 23.24 -13.11 3.67
CA GLY A 84 22.36 -12.53 2.66
C GLY A 84 21.65 -13.63 1.87
N PHE A 85 21.06 -13.26 0.74
CA PHE A 85 20.47 -14.23 -0.18
C PHE A 85 21.53 -15.05 -0.90
N ASP A 86 21.10 -16.19 -1.41
CA ASP A 86 21.94 -17.10 -2.22
C ASP A 86 22.47 -16.42 -3.50
N GLU A 87 23.72 -16.00 -3.49
CA GLU A 87 24.36 -15.27 -4.61
C GLU A 87 24.38 -16.08 -5.91
N ASP A 88 24.46 -17.43 -5.82
CA ASP A 88 24.46 -18.32 -6.98
C ASP A 88 23.11 -18.32 -7.72
N SER A 89 22.05 -17.89 -7.03
CA SER A 89 20.69 -17.82 -7.58
C SER A 89 20.39 -16.50 -8.30
N PHE A 90 21.31 -15.51 -8.25
CA PHE A 90 21.03 -14.15 -8.72
C PHE A 90 20.91 -14.07 -10.24
N LYS A 91 19.77 -13.55 -10.70
CA LYS A 91 19.58 -13.11 -12.09
C LYS A 91 19.89 -11.63 -12.20
N LYS A 92 21.14 -11.31 -12.53
CA LYS A 92 21.75 -9.95 -12.51
C LYS A 92 21.26 -8.96 -13.59
N GLU A 93 19.98 -9.01 -13.89
CA GLU A 93 19.28 -8.03 -14.74
C GLU A 93 18.72 -6.94 -13.83
N ILE A 94 18.81 -5.68 -14.24
CA ILE A 94 18.37 -4.51 -13.47
C ILE A 94 17.29 -3.82 -14.30
N ASN A 95 16.07 -3.79 -13.77
CA ASN A 95 14.94 -3.14 -14.44
C ASN A 95 14.67 -1.75 -13.81
N PRO A 96 14.53 -0.68 -14.61
CA PRO A 96 14.27 0.66 -14.09
C PRO A 96 13.04 0.75 -13.18
N SER A 97 11.85 0.32 -13.62
CA SER A 97 10.63 0.38 -12.80
C SER A 97 10.82 -0.25 -11.42
N THR A 98 11.43 -1.43 -11.37
CA THR A 98 11.70 -2.15 -10.11
C THR A 98 12.54 -1.30 -9.16
N ASN A 99 13.58 -0.65 -9.68
CA ASN A 99 14.52 0.12 -8.87
C ASN A 99 13.93 1.46 -8.44
N ALA A 100 13.13 2.08 -9.31
CA ALA A 100 12.30 3.23 -8.93
C ALA A 100 11.32 2.87 -7.81
N LEU A 101 10.59 1.75 -7.92
CA LEU A 101 9.67 1.25 -6.89
C LEU A 101 10.38 0.97 -5.56
N MET A 102 11.59 0.39 -5.59
CA MET A 102 12.42 0.21 -4.39
C MET A 102 12.70 1.55 -3.71
N THR A 103 13.13 2.57 -4.46
CA THR A 103 13.39 3.91 -3.92
C THR A 103 12.11 4.58 -3.42
N LEU A 104 11.00 4.43 -4.15
CA LEU A 104 9.69 4.94 -3.74
C LEU A 104 9.22 4.34 -2.40
N CYS A 105 9.43 3.03 -2.17
CA CYS A 105 9.17 2.44 -0.85
C CYS A 105 9.94 3.16 0.27
N LEU A 106 11.23 3.47 0.06
CA LEU A 106 12.05 4.15 1.06
C LEU A 106 11.56 5.57 1.31
N LEU A 107 11.23 6.29 0.24
CA LEU A 107 10.73 7.68 0.29
C LEU A 107 9.40 7.77 1.02
N GLU A 108 8.46 6.86 0.77
CA GLU A 108 7.20 6.83 1.52
C GLU A 108 7.41 6.58 3.01
N LEU A 109 8.31 5.66 3.35
CA LEU A 109 8.63 5.33 4.73
C LEU A 109 9.39 6.44 5.47
N LEU A 110 9.85 7.51 4.80
CA LEU A 110 10.45 8.66 5.47
C LEU A 110 9.46 9.35 6.42
N ASP A 111 8.19 9.50 6.04
CA ASP A 111 7.20 10.17 6.90
C ASP A 111 6.97 9.36 8.18
N TYR A 112 6.93 8.04 8.04
CA TYR A 112 6.82 7.11 9.15
C TYR A 112 8.04 7.17 10.07
N TYR A 113 9.25 6.97 9.56
CA TYR A 113 10.44 6.95 10.42
C TYR A 113 10.81 8.31 11.01
N ARG A 114 10.41 9.41 10.35
CA ARG A 114 10.56 10.76 10.89
C ARG A 114 9.75 10.96 12.17
N SER A 115 8.61 10.26 12.33
CA SER A 115 7.79 10.37 13.54
C SER A 115 8.49 9.86 14.82
N PHE A 116 9.63 9.18 14.70
CA PHE A 116 10.47 8.77 15.83
C PHE A 116 11.50 9.83 16.27
N GLU A 117 11.53 11.00 15.62
CA GLU A 117 12.44 12.09 15.98
C GLU A 117 12.28 12.46 17.46
N ASN A 118 13.39 12.44 18.21
CA ASN A 118 13.43 12.66 19.66
C ASN A 118 12.67 11.61 20.52
N ILE A 119 12.19 10.51 19.93
CA ILE A 119 11.50 9.42 20.63
C ILE A 119 12.39 8.17 20.67
N ASP A 120 12.77 7.66 19.50
CA ASP A 120 13.68 6.51 19.38
C ASP A 120 14.78 6.80 18.34
N SER A 121 16.00 6.94 18.85
CA SER A 121 17.19 7.15 18.02
C SER A 121 17.47 6.01 17.04
N SER A 122 17.06 4.78 17.34
CA SER A 122 17.30 3.62 16.48
C SER A 122 16.38 3.65 15.25
N ASN A 123 15.07 3.80 15.46
CA ASN A 123 14.11 3.94 14.37
C ASN A 123 14.29 5.26 13.60
N TYR A 124 14.61 6.37 14.27
CA TYR A 124 14.92 7.62 13.58
C TYR A 124 16.19 7.51 12.71
N ALA A 125 17.18 6.69 13.09
CA ALA A 125 18.33 6.45 12.22
C ALA A 125 17.96 5.77 10.89
N LEU A 126 16.81 5.10 10.80
CA LEU A 126 16.29 4.59 9.52
C LEU A 126 15.81 5.71 8.61
N TYR A 127 15.26 6.81 9.16
CA TYR A 127 14.92 8.00 8.37
C TYR A 127 16.17 8.57 7.68
N ASP A 128 17.24 8.85 8.45
CA ASP A 128 18.50 9.38 7.91
C ASP A 128 19.09 8.43 6.85
N LEU A 129 19.08 7.13 7.15
CA LEU A 129 19.63 6.12 6.28
C LEU A 129 18.85 6.00 4.97
N TYR A 130 17.52 5.89 5.04
CA TYR A 130 16.67 5.76 3.85
C TYR A 130 16.76 7.01 2.99
N ASN A 131 16.86 8.18 3.61
CA ASN A 131 17.03 9.42 2.87
C ASN A 131 18.36 9.44 2.11
N SER A 132 19.47 9.12 2.79
CA SER A 132 20.79 9.05 2.17
C SER A 132 20.88 7.99 1.08
N ILE A 133 20.34 6.78 1.30
CA ILE A 133 20.34 5.73 0.29
C ILE A 133 19.49 6.14 -0.93
N SER A 134 18.34 6.77 -0.72
CA SER A 134 17.47 7.20 -1.83
C SER A 134 18.18 8.21 -2.73
N LYS A 135 18.96 9.13 -2.16
CA LYS A 135 19.80 10.07 -2.93
C LYS A 135 20.84 9.32 -3.78
N ASP A 136 21.61 8.43 -3.17
CA ASP A 136 22.61 7.60 -3.85
C ASP A 136 22.00 6.74 -4.96
N GLN A 137 20.84 6.15 -4.72
CA GLN A 137 20.09 5.32 -5.68
C GLN A 137 19.72 6.14 -6.91
N LEU A 138 19.12 7.32 -6.73
CA LEU A 138 18.71 8.19 -7.82
C LEU A 138 19.91 8.74 -8.61
N GLU A 139 21.02 9.07 -7.95
CA GLU A 139 22.26 9.48 -8.63
C GLU A 139 22.83 8.33 -9.48
N PHE A 140 22.80 7.11 -8.94
CA PHE A 140 23.23 5.93 -9.65
C PHE A 140 22.34 5.64 -10.87
N TYR A 141 21.02 5.77 -10.74
CA TYR A 141 20.09 5.48 -11.83
C TYR A 141 20.29 6.42 -13.01
N SER A 142 20.37 7.73 -12.78
CA SER A 142 20.55 8.71 -13.86
C SER A 142 21.87 8.49 -14.61
N SER A 143 22.92 8.09 -13.88
CA SER A 143 24.26 7.90 -14.42
C SER A 143 24.44 6.56 -15.15
N ASN A 144 23.71 5.51 -14.74
CA ASN A 144 24.02 4.13 -15.16
C ASN A 144 22.87 3.37 -15.81
N LEU A 145 21.61 3.79 -15.62
CA LEU A 145 20.43 3.09 -16.14
C LEU A 145 19.84 3.72 -17.41
N ARG A 146 20.39 4.83 -17.88
CA ARG A 146 19.98 5.48 -19.15
C ARG A 146 20.77 4.92 -20.35
N ASN A 147 20.15 4.84 -21.52
CA ASN A 147 20.81 4.51 -22.79
C ASN A 147 21.42 5.78 -23.44
N GLY A 148 21.98 5.63 -24.65
CA GLY A 148 22.55 6.76 -25.41
C GLY A 148 21.54 7.83 -25.85
N GLU A 149 20.23 7.51 -25.85
CA GLU A 149 19.14 8.45 -26.13
C GLU A 149 18.65 9.16 -24.85
N GLY A 150 19.19 8.79 -23.69
CA GLY A 150 18.80 9.36 -22.42
C GLY A 150 17.50 8.81 -21.84
N VAL A 151 17.01 7.65 -22.28
CA VAL A 151 15.84 6.98 -21.67
C VAL A 151 16.29 5.85 -20.75
N PHE A 152 15.52 5.57 -19.70
CA PHE A 152 15.79 4.46 -18.80
C PHE A 152 15.50 3.13 -19.48
N VAL A 153 16.46 2.20 -19.44
CA VAL A 153 16.35 0.87 -20.08
C VAL A 153 16.86 -0.24 -19.17
N ASP A 154 16.44 -1.47 -19.46
CA ASP A 154 16.90 -2.65 -18.74
C ASP A 154 18.41 -2.86 -18.92
N LYS A 155 19.14 -2.99 -17.81
CA LYS A 155 20.59 -3.27 -17.80
C LYS A 155 20.88 -4.69 -17.36
N LYS A 156 22.09 -5.16 -17.64
CA LYS A 156 22.62 -6.43 -17.11
C LYS A 156 24.02 -6.22 -16.56
N ASN A 157 24.28 -6.70 -15.35
CA ASN A 157 25.63 -6.74 -14.79
C ASN A 157 26.37 -7.99 -15.30
N LEU A 158 27.53 -7.78 -15.92
CA LEU A 158 28.37 -8.84 -16.49
C LEU A 158 29.41 -9.40 -15.52
N LEU A 159 29.64 -8.76 -14.36
CA LEU A 159 30.62 -9.26 -13.39
C LEU A 159 30.08 -10.49 -12.64
N GLU A 160 30.91 -11.52 -12.53
CA GLU A 160 30.60 -12.74 -11.76
C GLU A 160 30.54 -12.45 -10.26
N ASN A 161 31.46 -11.61 -9.74
CA ASN A 161 31.47 -11.20 -8.34
C ASN A 161 30.80 -9.83 -8.14
N ASN A 162 29.92 -9.71 -7.15
CA ASN A 162 29.26 -8.44 -6.78
C ASN A 162 30.17 -7.51 -5.95
N ALA A 163 31.49 -7.70 -6.02
CA ALA A 163 32.45 -6.98 -5.19
C ALA A 163 32.65 -5.55 -5.69
N ARG A 164 31.94 -4.57 -5.09
CA ARG A 164 32.07 -3.09 -5.18
C ARG A 164 32.19 -2.42 -6.56
N ASN A 165 32.38 -3.19 -7.63
CA ASN A 165 32.49 -2.79 -9.01
C ASN A 165 31.33 -3.42 -9.79
N PHE A 166 30.95 -2.80 -10.90
CA PHE A 166 29.93 -3.29 -11.80
C PHE A 166 30.36 -3.07 -13.25
N ASN A 167 29.82 -3.90 -14.14
CA ASN A 167 29.93 -3.71 -15.59
C ASN A 167 28.53 -3.86 -16.17
N LEU A 168 27.87 -2.72 -16.39
CA LEU A 168 26.50 -2.69 -16.87
C LEU A 168 26.46 -2.51 -18.38
N VAL A 169 25.69 -3.35 -19.04
CA VAL A 169 25.39 -3.24 -20.47
C VAL A 169 23.88 -3.20 -20.69
N ASP A 170 23.46 -2.58 -21.79
CA ASP A 170 22.07 -2.60 -22.23
C ASP A 170 21.66 -4.05 -22.51
N LYS A 171 20.55 -4.47 -21.91
CA LYS A 171 20.03 -5.83 -22.08
C LYS A 171 18.95 -5.87 -23.16
N ASP A 172 18.02 -4.92 -23.06
CA ASP A 172 16.92 -4.74 -24.01
C ASP A 172 16.77 -3.23 -24.24
N ASN A 173 16.80 -2.82 -25.51
CA ASN A 173 16.57 -1.43 -25.91
C ASN A 173 15.08 -1.11 -26.08
N LYS A 174 14.19 -2.05 -25.73
CA LYS A 174 12.75 -1.82 -25.78
C LYS A 174 12.37 -0.77 -24.74
N PHE A 175 12.04 0.42 -25.24
CA PHE A 175 11.44 1.49 -24.48
C PHE A 175 10.13 1.03 -23.81
N LYS A 176 9.96 1.40 -22.54
CA LYS A 176 8.71 1.21 -21.78
C LYS A 176 8.36 2.54 -21.13
N PHE A 177 7.10 2.95 -21.28
CA PHE A 177 6.56 4.15 -20.66
C PHE A 177 6.46 3.98 -19.16
N SER A 178 6.13 2.80 -18.66
CA SER A 178 6.07 2.50 -17.22
C SER A 178 7.45 2.65 -16.55
N ASP A 179 8.53 2.23 -17.21
CA ASP A 179 9.91 2.43 -16.73
C ASP A 179 10.22 3.93 -16.56
N GLN A 180 9.75 4.79 -17.47
CA GLN A 180 9.94 6.24 -17.34
C GLN A 180 9.01 6.84 -16.27
N ALA A 181 7.75 6.37 -16.18
CA ALA A 181 6.75 6.92 -15.28
C ALA A 181 7.11 6.71 -13.80
N PHE A 182 7.57 5.51 -13.44
CA PHE A 182 8.02 5.25 -12.08
C PHE A 182 9.31 6.02 -11.73
N MET A 183 10.23 6.18 -12.68
CA MET A 183 11.43 7.00 -12.48
C MET A 183 11.05 8.48 -12.26
N MET A 184 10.20 9.05 -13.11
CA MET A 184 9.63 10.39 -12.94
C MET A 184 9.08 10.57 -11.53
N LEU A 185 8.25 9.62 -11.07
CA LEU A 185 7.66 9.69 -9.74
C LEU A 185 8.72 9.64 -8.63
N ALA A 186 9.74 8.78 -8.75
CA ALA A 186 10.81 8.66 -7.75
C ALA A 186 11.64 9.94 -7.60
N TYR A 187 12.03 10.57 -8.71
CA TYR A 187 12.77 11.84 -8.68
C TYR A 187 11.90 12.98 -8.11
N TYR A 188 10.63 13.07 -8.51
CA TYR A 188 9.73 14.09 -7.97
C TYR A 188 9.49 13.91 -6.47
N MET A 189 9.19 12.68 -6.04
CA MET A 189 8.93 12.37 -4.64
C MET A 189 10.14 12.64 -3.74
N PHE A 190 11.36 12.41 -4.23
CA PHE A 190 12.56 12.82 -3.51
C PHE A 190 12.60 14.34 -3.33
N SER A 191 12.37 15.11 -4.40
CA SER A 191 12.48 16.56 -4.36
C SER A 191 11.53 17.22 -3.35
N ILE A 192 10.29 16.72 -3.26
CA ILE A 192 9.28 17.26 -2.35
C ILE A 192 9.52 16.86 -0.90
N LYS A 193 10.09 15.66 -0.66
CA LYS A 193 10.38 15.17 0.69
C LYS A 193 11.67 15.78 1.25
N ASN A 194 12.56 16.23 0.36
CA ASN A 194 13.87 16.79 0.71
C ASN A 194 14.09 18.20 0.14
N PRO A 195 13.21 19.19 0.37
CA PRO A 195 13.27 20.48 -0.30
C PRO A 195 14.52 21.32 0.04
N LYS A 196 15.27 20.94 1.08
CA LYS A 196 16.52 21.61 1.50
C LYS A 196 17.78 20.95 0.95
N ASP A 197 17.66 19.79 0.31
CA ASP A 197 18.79 19.10 -0.29
C ASP A 197 19.19 19.77 -1.62
N ASP A 198 20.49 19.83 -1.89
CA ASP A 198 21.07 20.58 -3.00
C ASP A 198 20.69 20.03 -4.38
N VAL A 199 20.33 18.75 -4.47
CA VAL A 199 19.92 18.13 -5.75
C VAL A 199 18.41 18.20 -6.00
N SER A 200 17.62 18.63 -5.03
CA SER A 200 16.16 18.52 -5.09
C SER A 200 15.53 19.31 -6.22
N GLU A 201 15.99 20.53 -6.48
CA GLU A 201 15.50 21.33 -7.61
C GLU A 201 15.80 20.64 -8.95
N SER A 202 17.03 20.16 -9.14
CA SER A 202 17.43 19.44 -10.35
C SER A 202 16.67 18.12 -10.53
N TYR A 203 16.32 17.43 -9.45
CA TYR A 203 15.49 16.22 -9.51
C TYR A 203 14.04 16.53 -9.87
N ALA A 204 13.48 17.62 -9.36
CA ALA A 204 12.16 18.09 -9.77
C ALA A 204 12.16 18.43 -11.27
N GLU A 205 13.12 19.23 -11.74
CA GLU A 205 13.26 19.58 -13.16
C GLU A 205 13.40 18.33 -14.05
N PHE A 206 14.24 17.37 -13.65
CA PHE A 206 14.42 16.13 -14.40
C PHE A 206 13.13 15.30 -14.46
N SER A 207 12.37 15.23 -13.37
CA SER A 207 11.05 14.59 -13.37
C SER A 207 10.09 15.28 -14.35
N LEU A 208 10.04 16.61 -14.35
CA LEU A 208 9.18 17.38 -15.26
C LEU A 208 9.58 17.24 -16.73
N GLN A 209 10.88 17.06 -17.03
CA GLN A 209 11.31 16.72 -18.39
C GLN A 209 10.76 15.36 -18.85
N ILE A 210 10.71 14.37 -17.94
CA ILE A 210 10.09 13.07 -18.24
C ILE A 210 8.57 13.23 -18.40
N LEU A 211 7.92 14.07 -17.58
CA LEU A 211 6.50 14.36 -17.74
C LEU A 211 6.19 14.99 -19.11
N ASN A 212 6.98 15.96 -19.54
CA ASN A 212 6.82 16.58 -20.86
C ASN A 212 6.99 15.57 -22.01
N MET A 213 7.87 14.57 -21.85
CA MET A 213 7.98 13.47 -22.81
C MET A 213 6.65 12.70 -22.94
N PHE A 214 5.88 12.51 -21.87
CA PHE A 214 4.55 11.89 -22.00
C PHE A 214 3.59 12.74 -22.82
N TYR A 215 3.62 14.06 -22.67
CA TYR A 215 2.78 14.97 -23.46
C TYR A 215 3.16 14.95 -24.94
N ASP A 216 4.46 14.99 -25.24
CA ASP A 216 4.98 14.99 -26.62
C ASP A 216 4.74 13.65 -27.34
N PHE A 217 4.73 12.54 -26.61
CA PHE A 217 4.62 11.19 -27.16
C PHE A 217 3.31 10.47 -26.80
N LYS A 218 2.25 11.20 -26.46
CA LYS A 218 0.94 10.64 -26.08
C LYS A 218 0.37 9.64 -27.10
N ASP A 219 0.55 9.91 -28.40
CA ASP A 219 0.06 9.03 -29.47
C ASP A 219 0.69 7.64 -29.40
N LYS A 220 1.97 7.56 -28.99
CA LYS A 220 2.69 6.30 -28.78
C LYS A 220 2.31 5.61 -27.49
N LEU A 221 1.89 6.36 -26.49
CA LEU A 221 1.34 5.79 -25.26
C LEU A 221 0.02 5.04 -25.54
N TYR A 222 -0.85 5.56 -26.41
CA TYR A 222 -2.10 4.87 -26.77
C TYR A 222 -1.86 3.53 -27.49
N GLU A 223 -0.76 3.37 -28.21
CA GLU A 223 -0.39 2.11 -28.87
C GLU A 223 -0.02 0.99 -27.87
N CYS A 224 0.20 1.31 -26.58
CA CYS A 224 0.63 0.35 -25.56
C CYS A 224 -0.49 -0.58 -25.09
N SER A 225 -0.14 -1.71 -24.47
CA SER A 225 -1.12 -2.60 -23.82
C SER A 225 -1.83 -1.90 -22.66
N LEU A 226 -3.06 -2.33 -22.34
CA LEU A 226 -3.80 -1.80 -21.19
C LEU A 226 -2.99 -1.87 -19.88
N ASP A 227 -2.31 -2.99 -19.62
CA ASP A 227 -1.42 -3.14 -18.45
C ASP A 227 -0.32 -2.06 -18.36
N GLU A 228 0.24 -1.65 -19.50
CA GLU A 228 1.26 -0.59 -19.54
C GLU A 228 0.63 0.78 -19.30
N ILE A 229 -0.53 1.04 -19.91
CA ILE A 229 -1.31 2.27 -19.72
C ILE A 229 -1.73 2.41 -18.26
N CYS A 230 -2.26 1.36 -17.64
CA CYS A 230 -2.66 1.40 -16.23
C CYS A 230 -1.47 1.68 -15.30
N LYS A 231 -0.26 1.20 -15.60
CA LYS A 231 0.94 1.50 -14.79
C LYS A 231 1.40 2.95 -14.93
N VAL A 232 1.31 3.51 -16.13
CA VAL A 232 1.57 4.93 -16.37
C VAL A 232 0.51 5.77 -15.65
N LEU A 233 -0.77 5.45 -15.82
CA LEU A 233 -1.89 6.12 -15.16
C LEU A 233 -1.80 6.03 -13.62
N LEU A 234 -1.37 4.88 -13.08
CA LEU A 234 -1.09 4.72 -11.66
C LEU A 234 -0.04 5.74 -11.20
N SER A 235 1.09 5.83 -11.91
CA SER A 235 2.18 6.75 -11.57
C SER A 235 1.75 8.21 -11.68
N LEU A 236 0.93 8.57 -12.67
CA LEU A 236 0.39 9.93 -12.85
C LEU A 236 -0.60 10.31 -11.76
N ASN A 237 -1.51 9.41 -11.36
CA ASN A 237 -2.42 9.65 -10.23
C ASN A 237 -1.66 9.89 -8.92
N ILE A 238 -0.63 9.07 -8.66
CA ILE A 238 0.22 9.26 -7.48
C ILE A 238 0.97 10.59 -7.58
N LEU A 239 1.55 10.91 -8.74
CA LEU A 239 2.22 12.20 -8.96
C LEU A 239 1.29 13.38 -8.70
N TYR A 240 0.05 13.32 -9.18
CA TYR A 240 -0.94 14.39 -9.03
C TYR A 240 -1.33 14.62 -7.56
N SER A 241 -1.28 13.57 -6.73
CA SER A 241 -1.45 13.70 -5.27
C SER A 241 -0.39 14.61 -4.62
N TYR A 242 0.78 14.76 -5.25
CA TYR A 242 1.86 15.65 -4.79
C TYR A 242 2.03 16.92 -5.65
N LYS A 243 1.60 16.89 -6.91
CA LYS A 243 1.69 17.98 -7.88
C LYS A 243 0.29 18.28 -8.43
N ASN A 244 -0.49 19.02 -7.67
CA ASN A 244 -1.84 19.42 -8.08
C ASN A 244 -1.78 20.42 -9.25
N ASP A 245 -1.66 19.89 -10.46
CA ASP A 245 -1.37 20.61 -11.70
C ASP A 245 -2.45 20.32 -12.75
N ASN A 246 -2.99 21.37 -13.36
CA ASN A 246 -4.13 21.24 -14.28
C ASN A 246 -3.78 20.49 -15.56
N GLU A 247 -2.58 20.68 -16.11
CA GLU A 247 -2.15 19.97 -17.33
C GLU A 247 -1.97 18.47 -17.06
N LEU A 248 -1.38 18.13 -15.91
CA LEU A 248 -1.31 16.74 -15.44
C LEU A 248 -2.70 16.14 -15.23
N LYS A 249 -3.63 16.90 -14.65
CA LYS A 249 -5.02 16.48 -14.47
C LYS A 249 -5.70 16.19 -15.81
N ASP A 250 -5.55 17.08 -16.78
CA ASP A 250 -6.13 16.93 -18.12
C ASP A 250 -5.55 15.68 -18.81
N PHE A 251 -4.25 15.43 -18.64
CA PHE A 251 -3.62 14.23 -19.16
C PHE A 251 -4.10 12.93 -18.46
N ILE A 252 -4.34 12.96 -17.14
CA ILE A 252 -4.96 11.85 -16.41
C ILE A 252 -6.37 11.58 -16.96
N ILE A 253 -7.16 12.62 -17.21
CA ILE A 253 -8.52 12.50 -17.76
C ILE A 253 -8.49 11.79 -19.11
N ASP A 254 -7.65 12.28 -20.01
CA ASP A 254 -7.50 11.73 -21.36
C ASP A 254 -7.03 10.25 -21.34
N LEU A 255 -6.00 9.94 -20.54
CA LEU A 255 -5.48 8.58 -20.46
C LEU A 255 -6.44 7.61 -19.76
N ALA A 256 -7.20 8.07 -18.76
CA ALA A 256 -8.23 7.28 -18.09
C ALA A 256 -9.38 6.96 -19.04
N ASP A 257 -9.87 7.93 -19.81
CA ASP A 257 -10.90 7.72 -20.84
C ASP A 257 -10.44 6.70 -21.88
N TYR A 258 -9.19 6.83 -22.35
CA TYR A 258 -8.60 5.87 -23.27
C TYR A 258 -8.45 4.47 -22.64
N ALA A 259 -8.06 4.37 -21.37
CA ALA A 259 -7.96 3.10 -20.65
C ALA A 259 -9.32 2.38 -20.55
N MET A 260 -10.41 3.12 -20.33
CA MET A 260 -11.77 2.58 -20.35
C MET A 260 -12.12 1.99 -21.72
N CYS A 261 -11.89 2.75 -22.79
CA CYS A 261 -12.13 2.28 -24.15
C CYS A 261 -11.33 1.01 -24.47
N LYS A 262 -10.06 0.98 -24.07
CA LYS A 262 -9.16 -0.16 -24.29
C LYS A 262 -9.51 -1.38 -23.46
N PHE A 263 -10.09 -1.17 -22.27
CA PHE A 263 -10.63 -2.25 -21.43
C PHE A 263 -11.75 -2.99 -22.16
N ASP A 264 -12.61 -2.27 -22.87
CA ASP A 264 -13.77 -2.85 -23.57
C ASP A 264 -13.42 -3.61 -24.87
N GLU A 265 -12.17 -3.52 -25.34
CA GLU A 265 -11.71 -4.25 -26.52
C GLU A 265 -11.59 -5.77 -26.31
N LYS A 266 -11.44 -6.24 -25.06
CA LYS A 266 -11.16 -7.66 -24.74
C LYS A 266 -11.75 -8.06 -23.38
N ASP A 267 -12.00 -9.36 -23.19
CA ASP A 267 -12.40 -9.90 -21.88
C ASP A 267 -11.18 -10.14 -20.97
N TYR A 268 -10.74 -9.09 -20.27
CA TYR A 268 -9.61 -9.16 -19.35
C TYR A 268 -9.88 -10.03 -18.11
N TYR A 269 -11.14 -10.32 -17.76
CA TYR A 269 -11.47 -11.15 -16.59
C TYR A 269 -11.07 -12.63 -16.77
N VAL A 270 -10.95 -13.08 -18.01
CA VAL A 270 -10.49 -14.43 -18.36
C VAL A 270 -8.98 -14.51 -18.36
N ASP A 271 -8.34 -13.61 -19.09
CA ASP A 271 -6.93 -13.73 -19.47
C ASP A 271 -5.96 -12.98 -18.53
N SER A 272 -6.42 -11.92 -17.86
CA SER A 272 -5.57 -11.00 -17.09
C SER A 272 -6.36 -10.29 -15.99
N LEU A 273 -6.86 -11.08 -15.02
CA LEU A 273 -7.62 -10.59 -13.86
C LEU A 273 -6.87 -9.49 -13.09
N ASP A 274 -5.55 -9.61 -12.99
CA ASP A 274 -4.68 -8.58 -12.41
C ASP A 274 -4.78 -7.24 -13.16
N THR A 275 -4.84 -7.27 -14.50
CA THR A 275 -5.05 -6.05 -15.30
C THR A 275 -6.44 -5.46 -15.07
N SER A 276 -7.48 -6.29 -14.94
CA SER A 276 -8.83 -5.79 -14.60
C SER A 276 -8.87 -5.11 -13.24
N ALA A 277 -8.29 -5.75 -12.22
CA ALA A 277 -8.24 -5.18 -10.88
C ALA A 277 -7.40 -3.90 -10.82
N LEU A 278 -6.25 -3.87 -11.51
CA LEU A 278 -5.44 -2.66 -11.63
C LEU A 278 -6.19 -1.54 -12.38
N CYS A 279 -6.95 -1.86 -13.43
CA CYS A 279 -7.75 -0.89 -14.16
C CYS A 279 -8.82 -0.25 -13.26
N SER A 280 -9.55 -1.05 -12.48
CA SER A 280 -10.49 -0.51 -11.48
C SER A 280 -9.79 0.39 -10.46
N LEU A 281 -8.66 -0.05 -9.91
CA LEU A 281 -7.89 0.73 -8.94
C LEU A 281 -7.51 2.11 -9.50
N VAL A 282 -6.93 2.17 -10.71
CA VAL A 282 -6.49 3.45 -11.29
C VAL A 282 -7.66 4.35 -11.72
N LEU A 283 -8.80 3.78 -12.12
CA LEU A 283 -10.01 4.56 -12.42
C LEU A 283 -10.62 5.16 -11.14
N THR A 284 -10.64 4.41 -10.04
CA THR A 284 -11.06 4.93 -8.73
C THR A 284 -10.15 6.08 -8.27
N LEU A 285 -8.83 5.94 -8.42
CA LEU A 285 -7.88 7.02 -8.13
C LEU A 285 -8.08 8.23 -9.05
N SER A 286 -8.28 7.99 -10.35
CA SER A 286 -8.56 9.06 -11.32
C SER A 286 -9.85 9.81 -10.96
N TYR A 287 -10.90 9.11 -10.53
CA TYR A 287 -12.12 9.73 -10.01
C TYR A 287 -11.84 10.57 -8.75
N LYS A 288 -11.03 10.09 -7.80
CA LYS A 288 -10.70 10.84 -6.57
C LYS A 288 -10.17 12.25 -6.89
N HIS A 289 -9.36 12.38 -7.95
CA HIS A 289 -8.72 13.61 -8.39
C HIS A 289 -9.58 14.46 -9.34
N THR A 290 -10.33 13.82 -10.24
CA THR A 290 -11.03 14.51 -11.33
C THR A 290 -12.50 14.77 -11.02
N LYS A 291 -13.11 13.95 -10.15
CA LYS A 291 -14.55 13.88 -9.89
C LYS A 291 -15.40 13.56 -11.12
N ILE A 292 -14.79 13.00 -12.17
CA ILE A 292 -15.51 12.58 -13.37
C ILE A 292 -16.23 11.26 -13.09
N ILE A 293 -17.56 11.33 -13.07
CA ILE A 293 -18.44 10.23 -12.66
C ILE A 293 -18.24 8.96 -13.50
N SER A 294 -18.01 9.11 -14.81
CA SER A 294 -17.83 7.96 -15.71
C SER A 294 -16.66 7.05 -15.31
N PHE A 295 -15.61 7.60 -14.69
CA PHE A 295 -14.49 6.80 -14.17
C PHE A 295 -14.92 5.93 -12.99
N LEU A 296 -15.73 6.49 -12.08
CA LEU A 296 -16.29 5.73 -10.96
C LEU A 296 -17.29 4.69 -11.46
N GLU A 297 -18.20 5.04 -12.38
CA GLU A 297 -19.17 4.11 -12.96
C GLU A 297 -18.49 2.91 -13.62
N LYS A 298 -17.41 3.15 -14.38
CA LYS A 298 -16.64 2.07 -14.99
C LYS A 298 -15.92 1.23 -13.95
N SER A 299 -15.36 1.85 -12.91
CA SER A 299 -14.77 1.11 -11.80
C SER A 299 -15.82 0.25 -11.08
N THR A 300 -17.02 0.76 -10.82
CA THR A 300 -18.15 0.03 -10.25
C THR A 300 -18.54 -1.16 -11.12
N GLU A 301 -18.60 -1.00 -12.44
CA GLU A 301 -18.85 -2.12 -13.38
C GLU A 301 -17.80 -3.22 -13.19
N ILE A 302 -16.52 -2.84 -13.13
CA ILE A 302 -15.42 -3.79 -12.95
C ILE A 302 -15.50 -4.48 -11.59
N ILE A 303 -15.74 -3.74 -10.51
CA ILE A 303 -15.88 -4.26 -9.15
C ILE A 303 -17.04 -5.25 -9.05
N ASN A 304 -18.21 -4.91 -9.57
CA ASN A 304 -19.36 -5.81 -9.61
C ASN A 304 -19.03 -7.11 -10.36
N ARG A 305 -18.30 -7.00 -11.46
CA ARG A 305 -17.86 -8.17 -12.22
C ARG A 305 -16.84 -9.01 -11.44
N LEU A 306 -15.86 -8.40 -10.78
CA LEU A 306 -14.91 -9.09 -9.91
C LEU A 306 -15.63 -9.78 -8.75
N TYR A 307 -16.60 -9.12 -8.13
CA TYR A 307 -17.40 -9.67 -7.03
C TYR A 307 -18.22 -10.87 -7.48
N SER A 308 -18.75 -10.86 -8.71
CA SER A 308 -19.45 -12.02 -9.29
C SER A 308 -18.59 -13.27 -9.44
N LEU A 309 -17.26 -13.15 -9.37
CA LEU A 309 -16.33 -14.27 -9.39
C LEU A 309 -16.09 -14.87 -8.00
N TYR A 310 -16.52 -14.20 -6.93
CA TYR A 310 -16.39 -14.65 -5.55
C TYR A 310 -17.47 -15.68 -5.20
N ASP A 311 -17.04 -16.81 -4.67
CA ASP A 311 -17.86 -17.87 -4.10
C ASP A 311 -17.78 -17.75 -2.57
N GLU A 312 -18.87 -17.31 -1.96
CA GLU A 312 -18.99 -17.05 -0.53
C GLU A 312 -18.85 -18.34 0.30
N ASP A 313 -19.46 -19.44 -0.15
CA ASP A 313 -19.42 -20.74 0.53
C ASP A 313 -17.98 -21.26 0.65
N LYS A 314 -17.17 -21.03 -0.38
CA LYS A 314 -15.76 -21.44 -0.39
C LYS A 314 -14.81 -20.34 0.02
N GLY A 315 -15.27 -19.11 0.22
CA GLY A 315 -14.41 -17.95 0.45
C GLY A 315 -13.35 -17.76 -0.63
N SER A 316 -13.68 -18.05 -1.91
CA SER A 316 -12.72 -18.08 -3.01
C SER A 316 -13.22 -17.35 -4.24
N PHE A 317 -12.39 -16.54 -4.87
CA PHE A 317 -12.70 -15.96 -6.19
C PHE A 317 -12.13 -16.84 -7.31
N TYR A 318 -12.88 -17.03 -8.39
CA TYR A 318 -12.48 -17.88 -9.51
C TYR A 318 -12.20 -17.08 -10.78
N LYS A 319 -11.00 -17.25 -11.33
CA LYS A 319 -10.78 -16.91 -12.73
C LYS A 319 -11.75 -17.70 -13.61
N LEU A 320 -12.26 -17.09 -14.67
CA LEU A 320 -13.15 -17.69 -15.66
C LEU A 320 -12.42 -18.76 -16.48
N SER A 321 -12.05 -19.85 -15.81
CA SER A 321 -11.26 -20.96 -16.34
C SER A 321 -11.92 -22.29 -15.96
N SER A 322 -12.13 -23.14 -16.96
CA SER A 322 -12.65 -24.51 -16.79
C SER A 322 -11.63 -25.46 -16.15
N LYS A 323 -10.40 -25.00 -15.90
CA LYS A 323 -9.34 -25.83 -15.31
C LYS A 323 -9.66 -26.20 -13.87
N LYS A 324 -9.36 -27.46 -13.53
CA LYS A 324 -9.45 -28.02 -12.16
C LYS A 324 -8.52 -27.30 -11.19
N GLU A 325 -7.35 -26.91 -11.68
CA GLU A 325 -6.34 -26.18 -10.93
C GLU A 325 -6.22 -24.77 -11.50
N ILE A 326 -6.30 -23.78 -10.62
CA ILE A 326 -6.14 -22.38 -10.97
C ILE A 326 -4.80 -21.90 -10.43
N LYS A 327 -4.04 -21.23 -11.30
CA LYS A 327 -2.81 -20.55 -10.93
C LYS A 327 -3.11 -19.08 -10.67
N TYR A 328 -2.93 -18.66 -9.44
CA TYR A 328 -3.02 -17.26 -9.03
C TYR A 328 -1.61 -16.70 -8.91
N SER A 329 -1.37 -15.55 -9.52
CA SER A 329 -0.18 -14.75 -9.28
C SER A 329 -0.36 -13.87 -8.05
N CYS A 330 0.73 -13.39 -7.48
CA CYS A 330 0.66 -12.41 -6.39
C CYS A 330 -0.11 -11.15 -6.79
N PHE A 331 -0.02 -10.70 -8.05
CA PHE A 331 -0.78 -9.55 -8.55
C PHE A 331 -2.27 -9.83 -8.66
N ASP A 332 -2.67 -11.04 -9.08
CA ASP A 332 -4.09 -11.41 -9.11
C ASP A 332 -4.73 -11.28 -7.72
N ILE A 333 -3.99 -11.61 -6.67
CA ILE A 333 -4.49 -11.60 -5.29
C ILE A 333 -4.41 -10.17 -4.72
N THR A 334 -3.23 -9.54 -4.79
CA THR A 334 -3.00 -8.23 -4.18
C THR A 334 -3.84 -7.15 -4.86
N PHE A 335 -3.88 -7.10 -6.20
CA PHE A 335 -4.66 -6.07 -6.89
C PHE A 335 -6.16 -6.30 -6.72
N TYR A 336 -6.62 -7.55 -6.66
CA TYR A 336 -8.03 -7.85 -6.36
C TYR A 336 -8.42 -7.26 -4.99
N ILE A 337 -7.67 -7.55 -3.93
CA ILE A 337 -7.95 -7.00 -2.59
C ILE A 337 -7.89 -5.47 -2.59
N LEU A 338 -6.85 -4.87 -3.19
CA LEU A 338 -6.69 -3.42 -3.24
C LEU A 338 -7.80 -2.72 -4.03
N ALA A 339 -8.28 -3.31 -5.13
CA ALA A 339 -9.36 -2.73 -5.91
C ALA A 339 -10.64 -2.57 -5.07
N PHE A 340 -10.99 -3.58 -4.26
CA PHE A 340 -12.15 -3.50 -3.36
C PHE A 340 -11.96 -2.50 -2.23
N ILE A 341 -10.82 -2.53 -1.53
CA ILE A 341 -10.54 -1.60 -0.41
C ILE A 341 -10.63 -0.15 -0.88
N ILE A 342 -9.90 0.19 -1.94
CA ILE A 342 -9.86 1.58 -2.44
C ILE A 342 -11.20 2.00 -3.05
N TYR A 343 -11.95 1.07 -3.63
CA TYR A 343 -13.31 1.35 -4.09
C TYR A 343 -14.28 1.61 -2.93
N ASP A 344 -14.24 0.83 -1.86
CA ASP A 344 -15.11 1.00 -0.68
C ASP A 344 -14.79 2.30 0.07
N ASP A 345 -13.54 2.73 0.10
CA ASP A 345 -13.11 4.01 0.69
C ASP A 345 -13.65 5.23 -0.08
N VAL A 346 -13.78 5.10 -1.40
CA VAL A 346 -14.15 6.22 -2.29
C VAL A 346 -15.64 6.22 -2.63
N SER A 347 -16.27 5.05 -2.69
CA SER A 347 -17.70 4.91 -2.92
C SER A 347 -18.46 5.18 -1.61
N THR A 348 -19.68 5.71 -1.71
CA THR A 348 -20.52 6.00 -0.54
C THR A 348 -21.01 4.75 0.21
N ASN A 349 -20.58 3.55 -0.20
CA ASN A 349 -20.99 2.25 0.33
C ASN A 349 -19.88 1.63 1.20
N SER A 350 -19.31 2.40 2.12
CA SER A 350 -18.29 1.89 3.03
C SER A 350 -18.79 0.63 3.74
N SER A 351 -18.01 -0.44 3.69
CA SER A 351 -18.25 -1.77 4.29
C SER A 351 -19.04 -2.84 3.51
N GLU A 352 -19.49 -2.59 2.28
CA GLU A 352 -20.22 -3.60 1.49
C GLU A 352 -19.39 -4.89 1.31
N HIS A 353 -18.08 -4.75 1.05
CA HIS A 353 -17.22 -5.88 0.70
C HIS A 353 -16.39 -6.42 1.87
N ARG A 354 -16.55 -5.88 3.08
CA ARG A 354 -15.70 -6.16 4.25
C ARG A 354 -15.53 -7.66 4.56
N ASN A 355 -16.62 -8.42 4.52
CA ASN A 355 -16.59 -9.86 4.82
C ASN A 355 -15.82 -10.66 3.76
N MET A 356 -16.00 -10.28 2.50
CA MET A 356 -15.31 -10.89 1.36
C MET A 356 -13.82 -10.57 1.41
N ILE A 357 -13.43 -9.31 1.68
CA ILE A 357 -12.03 -8.89 1.87
C ILE A 357 -11.38 -9.73 3.00
N SER A 358 -12.01 -9.81 4.17
CA SER A 358 -11.50 -10.59 5.32
C SER A 358 -11.30 -12.07 4.99
N THR A 359 -12.22 -12.65 4.23
CA THR A 359 -12.18 -14.06 3.85
C THR A 359 -11.10 -14.33 2.80
N VAL A 360 -11.03 -13.49 1.76
CA VAL A 360 -10.00 -13.58 0.71
C VAL A 360 -8.61 -13.34 1.28
N TYR A 361 -8.45 -12.36 2.17
CA TYR A 361 -7.18 -12.10 2.86
C TYR A 361 -6.68 -13.35 3.59
N LYS A 362 -7.49 -13.93 4.47
CA LYS A 362 -7.07 -15.14 5.21
C LYS A 362 -6.76 -16.30 4.29
N LYS A 363 -7.62 -16.54 3.29
CA LYS A 363 -7.47 -17.70 2.41
C LYS A 363 -6.29 -17.56 1.44
N PHE A 364 -6.15 -16.40 0.80
CA PHE A 364 -5.20 -16.19 -0.28
C PHE A 364 -3.91 -15.50 0.15
N ILE A 365 -3.90 -14.65 1.18
CA ILE A 365 -2.67 -13.99 1.66
C ILE A 365 -2.02 -14.82 2.77
N ILE A 366 -2.79 -15.18 3.80
CA ILE A 366 -2.24 -15.89 4.97
C ILE A 366 -2.02 -17.38 4.69
N ASN A 367 -3.06 -18.09 4.24
CA ASN A 367 -3.05 -19.56 4.23
C ASN A 367 -2.54 -20.20 2.92
N SER A 368 -2.37 -19.41 1.86
CA SER A 368 -2.07 -19.97 0.52
C SER A 368 -0.60 -20.28 0.28
N GLY A 369 0.30 -19.73 1.11
CA GLY A 369 1.74 -19.72 0.87
C GLY A 369 2.21 -18.75 -0.22
N ILE A 370 1.37 -17.78 -0.61
CA ILE A 370 1.77 -16.71 -1.52
C ILE A 370 2.84 -15.82 -0.89
N ILE A 371 2.85 -15.69 0.44
CA ILE A 371 3.94 -15.07 1.20
C ILE A 371 4.79 -16.18 1.82
N SER A 372 6.11 -16.08 1.68
CA SER A 372 7.05 -17.10 2.15
C SER A 372 7.22 -17.17 3.66
N SER A 373 7.13 -16.03 4.34
CA SER A 373 7.24 -15.86 5.78
C SER A 373 6.73 -14.47 6.18
N TRP A 374 6.43 -14.27 7.46
CA TRP A 374 5.87 -13.02 7.98
C TRP A 374 6.73 -12.45 9.12
N PRO A 375 7.06 -11.15 9.14
CA PRO A 375 7.84 -10.53 10.21
C PRO A 375 7.26 -10.77 11.61
N GLU A 376 8.12 -10.87 12.62
CA GLU A 376 7.66 -10.93 14.01
C GLU A 376 6.97 -9.60 14.39
N ALA A 377 5.98 -9.63 15.28
CA ALA A 377 5.38 -8.38 15.76
C ALA A 377 6.39 -7.59 16.63
N PRO A 378 6.25 -6.25 16.75
CA PRO A 378 7.11 -5.45 17.63
C PRO A 378 7.07 -5.96 19.07
N THR A 379 8.22 -5.98 19.74
CA THR A 379 8.35 -6.42 21.13
C THR A 379 7.76 -5.40 22.11
N LEU A 380 7.61 -5.78 23.39
CA LEU A 380 7.02 -4.92 24.42
C LEU A 380 7.88 -3.69 24.77
N ASP A 381 9.16 -3.71 24.40
CA ASP A 381 10.09 -2.58 24.54
C ASP A 381 10.19 -1.73 23.27
N ASP A 382 9.48 -2.10 22.20
CA ASP A 382 9.42 -1.33 20.96
C ASP A 382 8.32 -0.28 21.02
N TYR A 383 8.68 0.97 20.71
CA TYR A 383 7.75 2.10 20.59
C TYR A 383 6.61 1.82 19.59
N GLU A 384 6.89 1.07 18.52
CA GLU A 384 5.88 0.69 17.52
C GLU A 384 4.74 -0.14 18.11
N ARG A 385 4.93 -0.78 19.26
CA ARG A 385 3.91 -1.58 19.94
C ARG A 385 2.83 -0.72 20.62
N TYR A 386 2.98 0.60 20.63
CA TYR A 386 2.15 1.53 21.39
C TYR A 386 1.70 2.73 20.54
N ARG A 387 0.40 3.05 20.58
CA ARG A 387 -0.13 4.28 19.98
C ARG A 387 0.55 5.51 20.60
N GLY A 388 0.86 6.49 19.77
CA GLY A 388 1.58 7.70 20.12
C GLY A 388 3.01 7.44 20.61
N PHE A 389 3.54 6.22 20.44
CA PHE A 389 4.86 5.81 20.90
C PHE A 389 5.09 6.09 22.41
N THR A 390 4.09 5.81 23.24
CA THR A 390 4.12 6.17 24.67
C THR A 390 4.80 5.13 25.57
N LEU A 391 5.01 3.90 25.09
CA LEU A 391 5.36 2.72 25.90
C LEU A 391 4.38 2.46 27.07
N SER A 392 3.18 3.04 27.03
CA SER A 392 2.17 2.88 28.06
C SER A 392 1.25 1.71 27.74
N SER A 393 1.03 0.79 28.67
CA SER A 393 0.16 -0.37 28.46
C SER A 393 -1.26 -0.03 28.00
N LYS A 394 -1.78 1.15 28.35
CA LYS A 394 -3.09 1.65 27.90
C LYS A 394 -3.15 1.93 26.39
N ASP A 395 -2.01 2.21 25.77
CA ASP A 395 -1.87 2.57 24.37
C ASP A 395 -1.39 1.38 23.52
N MET A 396 -1.22 0.20 24.13
CA MET A 396 -0.68 -0.99 23.48
C MET A 396 -1.58 -1.47 22.34
N VAL A 397 -0.95 -1.80 21.21
CA VAL A 397 -1.59 -2.34 20.02
C VAL A 397 -1.58 -3.88 20.07
N ASP A 398 -2.68 -4.50 19.66
CA ASP A 398 -2.82 -5.96 19.63
C ASP A 398 -1.90 -6.58 18.56
N GLU A 399 -1.38 -7.79 18.81
CA GLU A 399 -0.48 -8.48 17.86
C GLU A 399 -1.15 -8.78 16.53
N SER A 400 -2.46 -9.01 16.55
CA SER A 400 -3.26 -9.22 15.35
C SER A 400 -3.25 -8.01 14.40
N TYR A 401 -2.83 -6.83 14.85
CA TYR A 401 -2.62 -5.69 13.95
C TYR A 401 -1.36 -5.83 13.09
N PHE A 402 -0.36 -6.61 13.53
CA PHE A 402 0.92 -6.77 12.85
C PHE A 402 1.02 -8.11 12.11
N ARG A 403 0.42 -9.17 12.64
CA ARG A 403 0.45 -10.53 12.06
C ARG A 403 -0.65 -11.43 12.59
N MET A 404 -0.98 -12.49 11.86
CA MET A 404 -1.75 -13.59 12.47
C MET A 404 -0.88 -14.49 13.35
N PRO A 405 -1.49 -15.17 14.34
CA PRO A 405 -0.84 -16.23 15.10
C PRO A 405 -0.32 -17.36 14.21
N ASP A 406 0.75 -18.03 14.66
CA ASP A 406 1.30 -19.25 14.07
C ASP A 406 1.77 -19.17 12.60
N ILE A 407 1.86 -17.97 12.00
CA ILE A 407 2.48 -17.80 10.68
C ILE A 407 4.00 -17.97 10.81
N PRO A 408 4.67 -18.74 9.92
CA PRO A 408 6.12 -18.87 9.91
C PRO A 408 6.83 -17.52 9.74
N THR A 409 7.91 -17.32 10.49
CA THR A 409 8.69 -16.08 10.51
C THR A 409 10.01 -16.26 9.75
N PRO A 410 10.69 -15.16 9.34
CA PRO A 410 11.97 -15.27 8.67
C PRO A 410 13.00 -16.03 9.49
N GLU A 411 12.99 -15.87 10.81
CA GLU A 411 13.87 -16.60 11.73
C GLU A 411 13.58 -18.10 11.78
N SER A 412 12.29 -18.49 11.81
CA SER A 412 11.92 -19.91 11.90
C SER A 412 12.05 -20.66 10.56
N THR A 413 11.98 -19.94 9.43
CA THR A 413 12.06 -20.54 8.09
C THR A 413 13.42 -20.38 7.41
N GLY A 414 14.21 -19.39 7.82
CA GLY A 414 15.41 -18.96 7.08
C GLY A 414 15.09 -18.33 5.72
N VAL A 415 13.86 -17.86 5.49
CA VAL A 415 13.42 -17.27 4.23
C VAL A 415 12.89 -15.86 4.48
N ALA A 416 13.32 -14.88 3.68
CA ALA A 416 12.82 -13.51 3.79
C ALA A 416 11.31 -13.41 3.45
N PRO A 417 10.61 -12.41 4.00
CA PRO A 417 9.18 -12.21 3.75
C PRO A 417 8.99 -11.63 2.34
N ILE A 418 8.65 -12.48 1.38
CA ILE A 418 8.48 -12.11 -0.02
C ILE A 418 7.15 -12.66 -0.57
N PHE A 419 6.61 -11.97 -1.58
CA PHE A 419 5.57 -12.51 -2.44
C PHE A 419 6.18 -13.51 -3.43
N ASN A 420 5.74 -14.76 -3.31
CA ASN A 420 5.96 -15.79 -4.31
C ASN A 420 5.21 -15.44 -5.60
N LYS A 421 5.81 -15.81 -6.74
CA LYS A 421 5.26 -15.46 -8.05
C LYS A 421 3.84 -15.99 -8.25
N TYR A 422 3.58 -17.23 -7.80
CA TYR A 422 2.30 -17.89 -7.96
C TYR A 422 2.00 -18.91 -6.85
N VAL A 423 0.72 -19.15 -6.62
CA VAL A 423 0.18 -20.33 -5.92
C VAL A 423 -0.77 -21.08 -6.83
N THR A 424 -0.89 -22.40 -6.61
CA THR A 424 -1.82 -23.23 -7.39
C THR A 424 -2.93 -23.75 -6.48
N TYR A 425 -4.16 -23.37 -6.77
CA TYR A 425 -5.35 -23.74 -6.03
C TYR A 425 -6.09 -24.89 -6.71
N ASN A 426 -6.46 -25.92 -5.95
CA ASN A 426 -7.20 -27.07 -6.45
C ASN A 426 -8.67 -26.98 -6.07
N LYS A 427 -9.56 -26.72 -7.05
CA LYS A 427 -11.01 -26.53 -6.82
C LYS A 427 -11.70 -27.73 -6.15
N ARG A 428 -11.20 -28.96 -6.38
CA ARG A 428 -11.81 -30.18 -5.83
C ARG A 428 -11.38 -30.46 -4.40
N LYS A 429 -10.12 -30.17 -4.08
CA LYS A 429 -9.55 -30.43 -2.75
C LYS A 429 -9.64 -29.22 -1.82
N ASP A 430 -10.07 -28.07 -2.34
CA ASP A 430 -10.11 -26.79 -1.64
C ASP A 430 -8.80 -26.45 -0.91
N THR A 431 -7.67 -26.66 -1.61
CA THR A 431 -6.34 -26.51 -1.02
C THR A 431 -5.39 -25.85 -2.00
N PHE A 432 -4.45 -25.09 -1.44
CA PHE A 432 -3.32 -24.54 -2.17
C PHE A 432 -2.14 -25.49 -2.17
N SER A 433 -1.32 -25.34 -3.20
CA SER A 433 -0.01 -25.96 -3.30
C SER A 433 1.00 -24.88 -3.64
N ASN A 434 2.11 -24.87 -2.88
CA ASN A 434 3.13 -23.84 -2.98
C ASN A 434 4.06 -24.12 -4.15
N THR A 435 4.56 -23.04 -4.75
CA THR A 435 5.70 -23.11 -5.67
C THR A 435 7.00 -22.80 -4.94
N LYS A 436 8.13 -23.11 -5.56
CA LYS A 436 9.47 -22.82 -5.02
C LYS A 436 9.60 -21.34 -4.66
N ASN A 437 10.01 -21.06 -3.41
CA ASN A 437 10.29 -19.70 -2.94
C ASN A 437 11.30 -19.01 -3.86
N THR A 438 10.83 -18.01 -4.61
CA THR A 438 11.64 -17.29 -5.60
C THR A 438 11.29 -15.82 -5.53
N PHE A 439 12.27 -15.00 -5.18
CA PHE A 439 12.16 -13.55 -5.24
C PHE A 439 12.11 -13.10 -6.70
N ASP A 440 11.07 -12.36 -7.05
CA ASP A 440 10.94 -11.63 -8.31
C ASP A 440 10.76 -10.16 -7.94
N SER A 441 11.81 -9.37 -8.20
CA SER A 441 11.95 -8.03 -7.64
C SER A 441 10.81 -7.10 -8.06
N TYR A 442 10.41 -7.14 -9.33
CA TYR A 442 9.33 -6.29 -9.85
C TYR A 442 8.01 -6.58 -9.14
N ARG A 443 7.69 -7.87 -8.97
CA ARG A 443 6.45 -8.29 -8.31
C ARG A 443 6.41 -7.89 -6.85
N ASN A 444 7.54 -8.04 -6.16
CA ASN A 444 7.65 -7.71 -4.76
C ASN A 444 7.59 -6.20 -4.55
N PHE A 445 8.43 -5.42 -5.23
CA PHE A 445 8.45 -3.97 -5.02
C PHE A 445 7.19 -3.26 -5.51
N LEU A 446 6.51 -3.73 -6.56
CA LEU A 446 5.21 -3.15 -6.93
C LEU A 446 4.14 -3.43 -5.86
N ASN A 447 4.07 -4.65 -5.34
CA ASN A 447 3.16 -4.97 -4.23
C ASN A 447 3.50 -4.14 -2.99
N PHE A 448 4.76 -4.17 -2.53
CA PHE A 448 5.17 -3.44 -1.33
C PHE A 448 4.96 -1.93 -1.47
N PHE A 449 5.29 -1.35 -2.62
CA PHE A 449 5.05 0.07 -2.84
C PHE A 449 3.57 0.41 -2.75
N LEU A 450 2.68 -0.34 -3.41
CA LEU A 450 1.24 -0.08 -3.35
C LEU A 450 0.70 -0.24 -1.92
N LEU A 451 1.08 -1.29 -1.21
CA LEU A 451 0.66 -1.52 0.17
C LEU A 451 1.16 -0.41 1.12
N ILE A 452 2.40 0.05 0.94
CA ILE A 452 2.94 1.18 1.71
C ILE A 452 2.19 2.46 1.35
N HIS A 453 2.17 2.83 0.07
CA HIS A 453 1.60 4.10 -0.39
C HIS A 453 0.12 4.25 -0.02
N LEU A 454 -0.69 3.19 -0.19
CA LEU A 454 -2.12 3.25 0.06
C LEU A 454 -2.49 3.16 1.54
N PHE A 455 -1.71 2.48 2.38
CA PHE A 455 -2.08 2.23 3.78
C PHE A 455 -1.23 2.99 4.81
N LYS A 456 -0.18 3.70 4.41
CA LYS A 456 0.69 4.45 5.33
C LYS A 456 -0.10 5.44 6.19
N ASP A 457 -0.95 6.26 5.59
CA ASP A 457 -1.65 7.32 6.30
C ASP A 457 -2.67 6.75 7.29
N GLU A 458 -3.39 5.69 6.91
CA GLU A 458 -4.29 4.96 7.81
C GLU A 458 -3.53 4.32 8.98
N TYR A 459 -2.40 3.65 8.69
CA TYR A 459 -1.54 3.04 9.69
C TYR A 459 -1.00 4.06 10.69
N MET A 460 -0.51 5.20 10.20
CA MET A 460 -0.01 6.28 11.04
C MET A 460 -1.13 6.92 11.87
N THR A 461 -2.34 7.03 11.32
CA THR A 461 -3.52 7.52 12.05
C THR A 461 -3.93 6.56 13.17
N GLU A 462 -3.96 5.24 12.91
CA GLU A 462 -4.30 4.22 13.91
C GLU A 462 -3.26 4.15 15.04
N LEU A 463 -1.99 4.42 14.71
CA LEU A 463 -0.92 4.59 15.69
C LEU A 463 -0.92 5.97 16.36
N GLY A 464 -1.84 6.88 16.05
CA GLY A 464 -1.93 8.20 16.69
C GLY A 464 -0.78 9.15 16.34
N LEU A 465 -0.15 8.97 15.18
CA LEU A 465 0.98 9.76 14.70
C LEU A 465 0.56 10.94 13.82
N ILE A 466 -0.65 10.85 13.24
CA ILE A 466 -1.29 11.92 12.48
C ILE A 466 -2.55 12.32 13.26
N PRO A 467 -2.82 13.63 13.45
CA PRO A 467 -4.09 14.07 14.02
C PRO A 467 -5.26 13.56 13.18
N VAL A 468 -6.28 12.97 13.83
CA VAL A 468 -7.52 12.65 13.14
C VAL A 468 -8.19 13.98 12.78
N GLU A 469 -8.25 14.34 11.50
CA GLU A 469 -9.15 15.39 11.05
C GLU A 469 -10.57 14.93 11.33
N VAL A 470 -11.20 15.52 12.36
CA VAL A 470 -12.63 15.36 12.60
C VAL A 470 -13.29 16.03 11.41
N ALA A 471 -13.93 15.23 10.54
CA ALA A 471 -14.73 15.77 9.45
C ALA A 471 -15.83 16.66 10.06
N ASP A 472 -15.68 17.98 9.95
CA ASP A 472 -16.74 18.93 10.21
C ASP A 472 -17.82 18.70 9.13
N ASN A 473 -18.84 17.93 9.50
CA ASN A 473 -20.09 17.82 8.74
C ASN A 473 -20.88 19.14 8.84
N ASN A 474 -20.35 20.24 8.27
CA ASN A 474 -21.03 21.53 8.24
C ASN A 474 -20.69 22.40 7.01
N ASP A 475 -20.42 21.81 5.85
CA ASP A 475 -20.54 22.52 4.57
C ASP A 475 -21.95 22.36 3.98
N ILE A 476 -22.91 22.92 4.71
CA ILE A 476 -24.08 23.58 4.11
C ILE A 476 -24.17 24.95 4.78
N ARG A 477 -23.53 25.95 4.18
CA ARG A 477 -23.94 27.33 4.38
C ARG A 477 -24.28 27.94 3.05
N ASP A 478 -25.59 28.16 2.93
CA ASP A 478 -26.26 28.92 1.90
C ASP A 478 -25.51 30.20 1.55
N ASP A 479 -25.32 30.37 0.25
CA ASP A 479 -25.17 31.67 -0.38
C ASP A 479 -26.32 32.58 0.07
N ASN A 480 -26.00 33.62 0.84
CA ASN A 480 -26.72 34.88 0.76
C ASN A 480 -25.93 36.06 1.33
N SER A 481 -25.74 37.04 0.45
CA SER A 481 -25.75 38.49 0.70
C SER A 481 -24.41 39.24 0.74
N THR A 482 -24.20 39.95 -0.38
CA THR A 482 -23.82 41.38 -0.51
C THR A 482 -22.53 41.92 0.12
N THR A 483 -21.62 42.27 -0.80
CA THR A 483 -20.70 43.42 -0.80
C THR A 483 -21.10 44.62 0.08
N ILE A 484 -20.18 45.08 0.93
CA ILE A 484 -19.87 46.50 1.18
C ILE A 484 -18.35 46.62 1.45
N GLU A 485 -17.71 47.54 0.72
CA GLU A 485 -16.30 47.96 0.85
C GLU A 485 -16.05 48.92 2.03
N GLU A 486 -14.77 49.32 2.19
CA GLU A 486 -14.21 50.41 3.01
C GLU A 486 -13.70 49.99 4.41
N SER A 487 -12.59 50.48 4.97
CA SER A 487 -11.36 51.16 4.53
C SER A 487 -10.51 51.36 5.81
N GLU A 488 -9.19 51.41 5.67
CA GLU A 488 -8.13 51.95 6.57
C GLU A 488 -8.48 52.41 8.02
N ASN A 489 -7.75 51.89 9.04
CA ASN A 489 -6.76 52.68 9.79
C ASN A 489 -6.06 51.92 10.95
N SER A 490 -4.87 52.44 11.26
CA SER A 490 -3.76 52.04 12.11
C SER A 490 -3.92 52.15 13.65
N ILE A 491 -3.30 51.19 14.40
CA ILE A 491 -2.34 51.29 15.57
C ILE A 491 -2.77 52.11 16.84
N PRO A 492 -2.35 51.88 18.13
CA PRO A 492 -1.30 51.01 18.74
C PRO A 492 -1.63 50.24 20.06
N LYS A 493 -0.63 49.43 20.45
CA LYS A 493 -0.26 48.84 21.77
C LYS A 493 -0.49 49.70 23.03
N VAL A 494 -0.74 49.03 24.17
CA VAL A 494 -0.25 49.39 25.52
C VAL A 494 0.08 48.11 26.33
N GLU A 495 1.22 48.13 27.02
CA GLU A 495 1.81 47.12 27.92
C GLU A 495 1.39 47.29 29.40
N ALA A 496 1.73 46.27 30.21
CA ALA A 496 2.06 46.30 31.66
C ALA A 496 0.87 46.41 32.65
N ASP A 497 0.80 45.75 33.82
CA ASP A 497 1.77 45.08 34.69
C ASP A 497 1.05 44.13 35.70
N ILE A 498 1.75 43.06 36.13
CA ILE A 498 2.02 42.53 37.50
C ILE A 498 0.83 42.54 38.52
N VAL A 499 0.46 41.44 39.22
CA VAL A 499 1.03 40.94 40.49
C VAL A 499 0.45 39.55 40.84
N THR A 500 1.35 38.71 41.35
CA THR A 500 1.30 37.41 42.03
C THR A 500 0.31 37.24 43.19
N GLU A 501 -0.24 36.04 43.40
CA GLU A 501 -0.01 35.17 44.59
C GLU A 501 -0.93 33.93 44.61
N VAL A 502 -0.32 32.82 45.03
CA VAL A 502 -0.80 31.44 45.33
C VAL A 502 -0.90 31.36 46.89
N PRO A 503 -1.51 30.38 47.64
CA PRO A 503 -2.03 29.01 47.35
C PRO A 503 -3.35 28.59 48.06
N SER A 504 -3.68 27.30 47.93
CA SER A 504 -4.05 26.32 48.99
C SER A 504 -5.50 25.80 49.10
N ASP A 505 -5.59 24.46 48.98
CA ASP A 505 -6.34 23.47 49.80
C ASP A 505 -7.89 23.54 49.84
N GLU A 506 -8.70 22.50 50.03
CA GLU A 506 -8.65 21.04 50.09
C GLU A 506 -10.14 20.58 50.13
N LEU A 507 -10.44 19.44 49.51
CA LEU A 507 -11.38 18.36 49.95
C LEU A 507 -12.86 18.58 50.35
N THR A 508 -13.62 17.50 50.07
CA THR A 508 -14.90 16.99 50.65
C THR A 508 -16.23 17.47 50.02
N SER A 509 -16.90 16.62 49.23
CA SER A 509 -17.89 15.57 49.56
C SER A 509 -19.30 16.08 49.85
N ASN A 510 -20.29 15.68 49.04
CA ASN A 510 -21.38 14.80 49.47
C ASN A 510 -22.49 14.63 48.40
N SER A 511 -22.93 13.37 48.36
CA SER A 511 -24.18 12.78 47.88
C SER A 511 -25.47 13.59 48.08
N VAL A 512 -26.50 13.35 47.25
CA VAL A 512 -27.68 12.50 47.53
C VAL A 512 -28.70 12.62 46.39
N ASP A 513 -29.24 11.47 46.01
CA ASP A 513 -30.35 11.18 45.09
C ASP A 513 -31.64 11.98 45.35
N ASN A 514 -32.47 12.17 44.30
CA ASN A 514 -33.82 11.58 44.30
C ASN A 514 -34.61 11.76 42.97
N THR A 515 -34.99 10.60 42.42
CA THR A 515 -36.31 10.20 41.87
C THR A 515 -36.96 10.88 40.65
N PHE A 516 -36.99 10.11 39.56
CA PHE A 516 -38.15 9.51 38.85
C PHE A 516 -39.49 10.27 38.78
N ILE A 517 -39.99 10.45 37.54
CA ILE A 517 -41.42 10.35 37.20
C ILE A 517 -41.60 9.42 35.99
N THR A 518 -42.64 8.61 36.15
CA THR A 518 -43.25 7.49 35.45
C THR A 518 -43.76 7.74 34.02
N VAL A 519 -43.81 6.66 33.23
CA VAL A 519 -44.76 6.47 32.13
C VAL A 519 -45.38 5.10 32.33
N ASP A 520 -46.71 5.01 32.42
CA ASP A 520 -47.41 3.80 32.02
C ASP A 520 -48.88 4.02 31.64
N GLU A 521 -49.36 3.04 30.87
CA GLU A 521 -50.74 2.66 30.53
C GLU A 521 -51.50 3.52 29.50
N SER A 522 -52.25 2.98 28.52
CA SER A 522 -52.58 1.61 28.15
C SER A 522 -53.45 1.59 26.87
N ILE A 523 -53.37 0.47 26.11
CA ILE A 523 -54.47 -0.29 25.45
C ILE A 523 -55.39 0.43 24.42
N LEU A 524 -55.39 -0.06 23.17
CA LEU A 524 -56.59 -0.65 22.54
C LEU A 524 -56.27 -1.45 21.26
N THR A 525 -57.06 -2.50 21.13
CA THR A 525 -56.96 -3.76 20.39
C THR A 525 -57.68 -3.74 19.03
N GLU A 526 -57.24 -4.69 18.18
CA GLU A 526 -58.02 -5.57 17.29
C GLU A 526 -58.88 -5.00 16.13
N LEU A 527 -58.65 -5.57 14.93
CA LEU A 527 -59.58 -6.44 14.17
C LEU A 527 -59.00 -6.64 12.74
N SER A 528 -58.46 -7.82 12.42
CA SER A 528 -59.11 -8.99 11.77
C SER A 528 -59.22 -8.85 10.24
N ASP A 529 -58.41 -9.59 9.49
CA ASP A 529 -58.74 -10.87 8.83
C ASP A 529 -59.56 -10.71 7.53
N SER A 530 -59.03 -11.21 6.41
CA SER A 530 -59.61 -12.37 5.69
C SER A 530 -58.92 -12.67 4.34
N ASP A 531 -58.76 -13.99 4.14
CA ASP A 531 -58.80 -14.75 2.88
C ASP A 531 -57.53 -15.05 2.05
N LYS A 532 -56.77 -16.03 2.58
CA LYS A 532 -56.66 -17.42 2.07
C LYS A 532 -57.36 -17.74 0.72
N ASN A 533 -56.62 -18.29 -0.27
CA ASN A 533 -56.40 -19.75 -0.46
C ASN A 533 -56.16 -20.19 -1.94
N ASN A 534 -55.17 -21.08 -2.08
CA ASN A 534 -55.15 -22.35 -2.83
C ASN A 534 -54.60 -22.49 -4.27
N ASN A 535 -53.42 -23.13 -4.31
CA ASN A 535 -53.10 -24.49 -4.80
C ASN A 535 -52.69 -24.78 -6.26
N GLU A 536 -51.47 -25.33 -6.34
CA GLU A 536 -51.01 -26.58 -6.97
C GLU A 536 -51.24 -26.84 -8.48
N ALA A 537 -50.15 -27.07 -9.22
CA ALA A 537 -49.69 -28.41 -9.66
C ALA A 537 -48.76 -28.34 -10.89
N ASN A 538 -47.68 -29.11 -10.84
CA ASN A 538 -46.82 -29.55 -11.97
C ASN A 538 -47.02 -31.08 -12.13
N PRO A 539 -46.46 -31.78 -13.14
CA PRO A 539 -46.35 -31.59 -14.61
C PRO A 539 -46.85 -32.91 -15.32
N PRO A 540 -46.50 -33.33 -16.58
CA PRO A 540 -45.13 -33.73 -17.00
C PRO A 540 -44.71 -33.59 -18.50
N LEU A 541 -43.40 -33.75 -18.71
CA LEU A 541 -42.56 -34.17 -19.87
C LEU A 541 -43.18 -34.62 -21.22
N SER A 542 -42.58 -34.19 -22.34
CA SER A 542 -41.68 -34.97 -23.24
C SER A 542 -41.70 -34.50 -24.72
N ASN A 543 -40.54 -34.11 -25.25
CA ASN A 543 -39.79 -34.76 -26.34
C ASN A 543 -38.47 -34.03 -26.63
#